data_AF-A0AAJ2CLJ6-F1
#
_entry.id   AF-A0AAJ2CLJ6-F1
#
_cell.length_a   1.000
_cell.length_b   1.000
_cell.length_c   1.000
_cell.angle_alpha   90.00
_cell.angle_beta   90.00
_cell.angle_gamma   90.00
#
_symmetry.space_group_name_H-M   'P 1'
#
loop_
_entity.id
_entity.type
_entity.pdbx_description
1 polymer ?
#
loop_
_entity_poly.entity_id
_entity_poly.type
_entity_poly.pdbx_seq_one_letter_code
_entity_poly.pdbx_strand_id
1 'polypeptide(L)'
;MANIDSLVIGPEVHDTLSVEQMTKIKKIFTTFSEVNPSTLEETISNFKRDLNPDNEIEIWLNMASTYENFVSTRPSKLDHDKKKEVYKLILIRSMMSADEAISQAKLTLLNDNEIKEILDNYDKPKQ
;
A
#
# COMPACT_ATOMS: atom_id res chain seq x y z
N MET A 1 -14.45 -8.92 22.38
CA MET A 1 -14.24 -8.16 21.13
C MET A 1 -13.85 -6.76 21.54
N ALA A 2 -12.67 -6.27 21.16
CA ALA A 2 -12.27 -4.89 21.48
C ALA A 2 -13.13 -3.93 20.65
N ASN A 3 -13.71 -2.91 21.29
CA ASN A 3 -14.44 -1.86 20.61
C ASN A 3 -13.45 -0.95 19.87
N ILE A 4 -13.44 -1.03 18.55
CA ILE A 4 -12.49 -0.32 17.66
C ILE A 4 -12.66 1.20 17.79
N ASP A 5 -13.85 1.66 18.21
CA ASP A 5 -14.18 3.08 18.40
C ASP A 5 -13.41 3.76 19.56
N SER A 6 -12.60 3.01 20.31
CA SER A 6 -11.81 3.52 21.45
C SER A 6 -10.29 3.58 21.19
N LEU A 7 -9.85 3.28 19.97
CA LEU A 7 -8.42 3.36 19.62
C LEU A 7 -8.00 4.82 19.51
N VAL A 8 -7.22 5.28 20.48
CA VAL A 8 -6.56 6.59 20.44
C VAL A 8 -5.40 6.50 19.44
N ILE A 9 -5.49 7.29 18.37
CA ILE A 9 -4.40 7.42 17.40
C ILE A 9 -3.19 8.05 18.13
N GLY A 10 -2.00 7.46 17.95
CA GLY A 10 -0.77 7.99 18.51
C GLY A 10 -0.49 9.44 18.08
N PRO A 11 0.31 10.20 18.85
CA PRO A 11 0.68 11.56 18.47
C PRO A 11 1.54 11.55 17.20
N GLU A 12 1.52 12.66 16.44
CA GLU A 12 2.57 12.92 15.46
C GLU A 12 3.91 13.01 16.20
N VAL A 13 4.91 12.27 15.71
CA VAL A 13 6.27 12.28 16.29
C VAL A 13 7.22 13.17 15.49
N HIS A 14 6.85 13.53 14.26
CA HIS A 14 7.56 14.49 13.40
C HIS A 14 6.71 15.74 13.13
N ASP A 15 7.20 16.90 13.56
CA ASP A 15 6.50 18.17 13.30
C ASP A 15 6.44 18.51 11.80
N THR A 16 7.50 18.15 11.06
CA THR A 16 7.65 18.44 9.62
C THR A 16 8.23 17.25 8.87
N LEU A 17 7.93 17.17 7.58
CA LEU A 17 8.53 16.23 6.63
C LEU A 17 9.32 17.04 5.60
N SER A 18 10.41 16.48 5.09
CA SER A 18 11.23 17.13 4.06
C SER A 18 10.44 17.30 2.76
N VAL A 19 10.89 18.21 1.89
CA VAL A 19 10.30 18.42 0.56
C VAL A 19 10.35 17.14 -0.27
N GLU A 20 11.42 16.35 -0.13
CA GLU A 20 11.58 15.07 -0.82
C GLU A 20 10.57 14.04 -0.31
N GLN A 21 10.44 13.90 1.02
CA GLN A 21 9.44 13.02 1.63
C GLN A 21 8.03 13.39 1.19
N MET A 22 7.70 14.68 1.23
CA MET A 22 6.40 15.19 0.78
C MET A 22 6.12 14.88 -0.69
N THR A 23 7.14 14.93 -1.55
CA THR A 23 7.01 14.58 -2.97
C THR A 23 6.69 13.09 -3.14
N LYS A 24 7.41 12.22 -2.41
CA LYS A 24 7.17 10.77 -2.43
C LYS A 24 5.79 10.40 -1.87
N ILE A 25 5.38 11.03 -0.77
CA ILE A 25 4.07 10.83 -0.14
C ILE A 25 2.92 11.23 -1.08
N LYS A 26 3.04 12.36 -1.77
CA LYS A 26 2.03 12.77 -2.77
C LYS A 26 1.91 11.79 -3.92
N LYS A 27 3.04 11.19 -4.36
CA LYS A 27 3.03 10.11 -5.34
C LYS A 27 2.26 8.90 -4.80
N ILE A 28 2.62 8.41 -3.61
CA ILE A 28 1.95 7.28 -2.94
C ILE A 28 0.44 7.53 -2.84
N PHE A 29 0.03 8.69 -2.33
CA PHE A 29 -1.37 9.08 -2.23
C PHE A 29 -2.07 9.03 -3.59
N THR A 30 -1.47 9.63 -4.63
CA THR A 30 -2.08 9.67 -5.96
C THR A 30 -2.27 8.27 -6.53
N THR A 31 -1.25 7.41 -6.42
CA THR A 31 -1.29 6.02 -6.92
C THR A 31 -2.42 5.22 -6.28
N PHE A 32 -2.69 5.43 -4.99
CA PHE A 32 -3.70 4.66 -4.24
C PHE A 32 -5.04 5.37 -4.08
N SER A 33 -5.20 6.61 -4.51
CA SER A 33 -6.41 7.43 -4.32
C SER A 33 -7.71 6.79 -4.83
N GLU A 34 -7.63 5.88 -5.80
CA GLU A 34 -8.78 5.14 -6.30
C GLU A 34 -9.24 4.03 -5.32
N VAL A 35 -8.33 3.44 -4.54
CA VAL A 35 -8.57 2.21 -3.77
C VAL A 35 -8.38 2.38 -2.25
N ASN A 36 -7.75 3.47 -1.83
CA ASN A 36 -7.57 3.88 -0.45
C ASN A 36 -8.37 5.17 -0.19
N PRO A 37 -9.37 5.17 0.71
CA PRO A 37 -10.23 6.33 0.94
C PRO A 37 -9.58 7.45 1.77
N SER A 38 -8.37 7.25 2.30
CA SER A 38 -7.67 8.29 3.06
C SER A 38 -7.44 9.56 2.25
N THR A 39 -7.54 10.70 2.91
CA THR A 39 -7.18 12.02 2.35
C THR A 39 -5.66 12.20 2.28
N LEU A 40 -5.21 13.23 1.55
CA LEU A 40 -3.79 13.57 1.51
C LEU A 40 -3.31 14.03 2.89
N GLU A 41 -4.12 14.81 3.61
CA GLU A 41 -3.82 15.28 4.96
C GLU A 41 -3.67 14.11 5.94
N GLU A 42 -4.59 13.14 5.92
CA GLU A 42 -4.48 11.92 6.74
C GLU A 42 -3.25 11.10 6.37
N THR A 43 -2.94 10.98 5.08
CA THR A 43 -1.75 10.26 4.61
C THR A 43 -0.47 10.91 5.13
N ILE A 44 -0.35 12.24 5.02
CA ILE A 44 0.78 13.01 5.55
C ILE A 44 0.88 12.84 7.08
N SER A 45 -0.26 12.94 7.76
CA SER A 45 -0.33 12.80 9.21
C SER A 45 0.11 11.40 9.63
N ASN A 46 -0.26 10.34 8.91
CA ASN A 46 0.20 8.97 9.17
C ASN A 46 1.73 8.86 9.07
N PHE A 47 2.34 9.38 8.00
CA PHE A 47 3.80 9.38 7.87
C PHE A 47 4.52 10.19 8.96
N LYS A 48 3.89 11.23 9.50
CA LYS A 48 4.43 11.96 10.67
C LYS A 48 4.37 11.18 11.97
N ARG A 49 3.55 10.12 12.06
CA ARG A 49 3.48 9.23 13.23
C ARG A 49 4.47 8.09 13.16
N ASP A 50 4.98 7.79 11.97
CA ASP A 50 5.97 6.74 11.78
C ASP A 50 7.29 7.10 12.44
N LEU A 51 7.86 6.15 13.19
CA LEU A 51 9.15 6.36 13.86
C LEU A 51 10.28 6.62 12.86
N ASN A 52 10.20 6.01 11.68
CA ASN A 52 11.13 6.24 10.58
C ASN A 52 10.36 6.44 9.25
N PRO A 53 9.99 7.68 8.92
CA PRO A 53 9.21 7.98 7.72
C PRO A 53 9.92 7.58 6.43
N ASP A 54 11.25 7.61 6.38
CA ASP A 54 11.99 7.24 5.16
C ASP A 54 11.85 5.74 4.85
N ASN A 55 11.98 4.90 5.88
CA ASN A 55 11.76 3.46 5.72
C ASN A 55 10.33 3.15 5.26
N GLU A 56 9.34 3.79 5.88
CA GLU A 56 7.94 3.58 5.52
C GLU A 56 7.65 4.08 4.10
N ILE A 57 8.17 5.25 3.72
CA ILE A 57 8.07 5.76 2.36
C ILE A 57 8.66 4.76 1.36
N GLU A 58 9.81 4.14 1.64
CA GLU A 58 10.39 3.12 0.76
C GLU A 58 9.51 1.87 0.60
N ILE A 59 8.84 1.44 1.66
CA ILE A 59 7.89 0.31 1.63
C ILE A 59 6.69 0.69 0.77
N TRP A 60 6.07 1.84 1.05
CA TRP A 60 4.90 2.32 0.33
C TRP A 60 5.20 2.63 -1.15
N LEU A 61 6.40 3.11 -1.48
CA LEU A 61 6.83 3.27 -2.87
C LEU A 61 7.01 1.93 -3.58
N ASN A 62 7.50 0.89 -2.88
CA ASN A 62 7.56 -0.46 -3.45
C ASN A 62 6.15 -0.96 -3.76
N MET A 63 5.22 -0.80 -2.82
CA MET A 63 3.82 -1.14 -3.01
C MET A 63 3.23 -0.41 -4.23
N ALA A 64 3.47 0.91 -4.34
CA ALA A 64 2.96 1.74 -5.42
C ALA A 64 3.49 1.27 -6.77
N SER A 65 4.79 0.98 -6.86
CA SER A 65 5.43 0.45 -8.07
C SER A 65 4.84 -0.90 -8.49
N THR A 66 4.66 -1.84 -7.55
CA THR A 66 4.07 -3.15 -7.83
C THR A 66 2.62 -3.02 -8.32
N TYR A 67 1.83 -2.17 -7.66
CA TYR A 67 0.44 -1.91 -8.03
C TYR A 67 0.34 -1.29 -9.44
N GLU A 68 1.13 -0.24 -9.72
CA GLU A 68 1.16 0.40 -11.02
C GLU A 68 1.60 -0.58 -12.12
N ASN A 69 2.62 -1.40 -11.87
CA ASN A 69 3.08 -2.41 -12.82
C ASN A 69 1.97 -3.41 -13.16
N PHE A 70 1.25 -3.91 -12.16
CA PHE A 70 0.17 -4.86 -12.38
C PHE A 70 -1.03 -4.23 -13.10
N VAL A 71 -1.42 -3.01 -12.74
CA VAL A 71 -2.60 -2.34 -13.30
C VAL A 71 -2.35 -1.82 -14.72
N SER A 72 -1.16 -1.30 -15.00
CA SER A 72 -0.83 -0.68 -16.30
C SER A 72 -0.54 -1.69 -17.43
N THR A 73 -0.17 -2.92 -17.08
CA THR A 73 0.18 -3.97 -18.06
C THR A 73 -1.03 -4.75 -18.57
N ARG A 74 -2.23 -4.44 -18.09
CA ARG A 74 -3.45 -5.14 -18.51
C ARG A 74 -4.00 -4.56 -19.82
N PRO A 75 -4.33 -5.41 -20.81
CA PRO A 75 -4.86 -4.96 -22.10
C PRO A 75 -6.27 -4.34 -21.95
N SER A 76 -7.00 -4.71 -20.91
CA SER A 76 -8.28 -4.12 -20.52
C SER A 76 -8.16 -3.44 -19.16
N LYS A 77 -8.96 -2.38 -18.96
CA LYS A 77 -9.03 -1.70 -17.66
C LYS A 77 -9.60 -2.66 -16.62
N LEU A 78 -8.85 -2.88 -15.54
CA LEU A 78 -9.33 -3.64 -14.38
C LEU A 78 -10.52 -2.93 -13.75
N ASP A 79 -11.49 -3.72 -13.28
CA ASP A 79 -12.58 -3.22 -12.47
C ASP A 79 -12.07 -2.70 -11.11
N HIS A 80 -12.89 -1.87 -10.47
CA HIS A 80 -12.54 -1.18 -9.22
C HIS A 80 -12.29 -2.16 -8.06
N ASP A 81 -13.08 -3.22 -7.96
CA ASP A 81 -13.00 -4.15 -6.83
C ASP A 81 -11.77 -5.06 -6.94
N LYS A 82 -11.41 -5.46 -8.15
CA LYS A 82 -10.18 -6.20 -8.42
C LYS A 82 -8.94 -5.37 -8.12
N LYS A 83 -8.96 -4.07 -8.43
CA LYS A 83 -7.89 -3.14 -8.00
C LYS A 83 -7.77 -3.07 -6.47
N LYS A 84 -8.89 -3.05 -5.74
CA LYS A 84 -8.85 -3.12 -4.27
C LYS A 84 -8.23 -4.42 -3.78
N GLU A 85 -8.50 -5.56 -4.43
CA GLU A 85 -7.84 -6.82 -4.08
C GLU A 85 -6.33 -6.80 -4.35
N VAL A 86 -5.89 -6.21 -5.46
CA VAL A 86 -4.45 -6.00 -5.74
C VAL A 86 -3.80 -5.17 -4.64
N TYR A 87 -4.39 -4.01 -4.31
CA TYR A 87 -3.90 -3.15 -3.23
C TYR A 87 -3.85 -3.89 -1.89
N LYS A 88 -4.91 -4.61 -1.54
CA LYS A 88 -5.00 -5.39 -0.29
C LYS A 88 -3.94 -6.46 -0.20
N LEU A 89 -3.71 -7.24 -1.27
CA LEU A 89 -2.68 -8.27 -1.30
C LEU A 89 -1.29 -7.67 -1.08
N ILE A 90 -0.98 -6.58 -1.78
CA ILE A 90 0.31 -5.89 -1.66
C ILE A 90 0.51 -5.30 -0.26
N LEU A 91 -0.53 -4.66 0.30
CA LEU A 91 -0.49 -4.10 1.66
C LEU A 91 -0.26 -5.20 2.70
N ILE A 92 -0.95 -6.33 2.60
CA ILE A 92 -0.74 -7.43 3.53
C ILE A 92 0.67 -8.01 3.35
N ARG A 93 1.12 -8.20 2.10
CA ARG A 93 2.47 -8.70 1.79
C ARG A 93 3.57 -7.78 2.32
N SER A 94 3.37 -6.47 2.46
CA SER A 94 4.41 -5.59 3.02
C SER A 94 4.69 -5.85 4.50
N MET A 95 3.76 -6.50 5.21
CA MET A 95 3.84 -6.75 6.65
C MET A 95 4.20 -8.20 7.01
N MET A 96 4.11 -9.14 6.06
CA MET A 96 4.28 -10.58 6.31
C MET A 96 4.77 -11.34 5.09
N SER A 97 4.98 -12.65 5.20
CA SER A 97 5.42 -13.49 4.08
C SER A 97 4.35 -13.60 2.97
N ALA A 98 4.75 -14.04 1.78
CA ALA A 98 3.83 -14.28 0.66
C ALA A 98 2.73 -15.30 1.00
N ASP A 99 3.09 -16.42 1.63
CA ASP A 99 2.14 -17.48 2.00
C ASP A 99 1.11 -16.97 3.02
N GLU A 100 1.57 -16.23 4.04
CA GLU A 100 0.68 -15.62 5.01
C GLU A 100 -0.23 -14.57 4.34
N ALA A 101 0.30 -13.75 3.44
CA ALA A 101 -0.47 -12.73 2.74
C ALA A 101 -1.60 -13.34 1.90
N ILE A 102 -1.34 -14.42 1.16
CA ILE A 102 -2.35 -15.15 0.41
C ILE A 102 -3.45 -15.66 1.35
N SER A 103 -3.06 -16.28 2.47
CA SER A 103 -4.01 -16.85 3.43
C SER A 103 -4.90 -15.79 4.11
N GLN A 104 -4.35 -14.60 4.39
CA GLN A 104 -5.06 -13.54 5.11
C GLN A 104 -5.83 -12.60 4.19
N ALA A 105 -5.41 -12.44 2.93
CA ALA A 105 -6.03 -11.50 2.01
C ALA A 105 -7.47 -11.89 1.61
N LYS A 106 -7.86 -13.17 1.74
CA LYS A 106 -9.21 -13.68 1.41
C LYS A 106 -9.68 -13.18 0.04
N LEU A 107 -8.83 -13.39 -0.97
CA LEU A 107 -9.04 -12.94 -2.34
C LEU A 107 -10.14 -13.76 -3.03
N THR A 108 -10.93 -13.10 -3.87
CA THR A 108 -12.06 -13.69 -4.59
C THR A 108 -12.09 -13.34 -6.07
N LEU A 109 -11.37 -12.29 -6.49
CA LEU A 109 -11.34 -11.78 -7.88
C LEU A 109 -10.00 -12.03 -8.57
N LEU A 110 -8.89 -12.08 -7.81
CA LEU A 110 -7.57 -12.45 -8.33
C LEU A 110 -7.45 -13.96 -8.50
N ASN A 111 -6.92 -14.41 -9.65
CA ASN A 111 -6.56 -15.81 -9.87
C ASN A 111 -5.11 -16.09 -9.47
N ASP A 112 -4.74 -17.38 -9.36
CA ASP A 112 -3.43 -17.81 -8.89
C ASP A 112 -2.25 -17.24 -9.71
N ASN A 113 -2.40 -17.08 -11.03
CA ASN A 113 -1.35 -16.51 -11.87
C ASN A 113 -1.17 -15.02 -11.58
N GLU A 114 -2.27 -14.29 -11.40
CA GLU A 114 -2.24 -12.87 -11.03
C GLU A 114 -1.63 -12.66 -9.64
N ILE A 115 -2.02 -13.50 -8.67
CA ILE A 115 -1.45 -13.49 -7.31
C ILE A 115 0.06 -13.71 -7.39
N LYS A 116 0.49 -14.74 -8.12
CA LYS A 116 1.91 -15.04 -8.30
C LYS A 116 2.64 -13.87 -8.94
N GLU A 117 2.09 -13.29 -10.01
CA GLU A 117 2.70 -12.16 -10.72
C GLU A 117 2.90 -10.94 -9.79
N ILE A 118 1.89 -10.60 -8.98
CA ILE A 118 1.95 -9.50 -8.02
C ILE A 118 3.06 -9.73 -7.00
N LEU A 119 3.11 -10.93 -6.42
CA LEU A 119 4.06 -11.27 -5.36
C LEU A 119 5.49 -11.37 -5.90
N ASP A 120 5.68 -12.02 -7.06
CA ASP A 120 6.97 -12.06 -7.76
C ASP A 120 7.46 -10.65 -8.09
N ASN A 121 6.57 -9.72 -8.45
CA ASN A 121 6.95 -8.34 -8.73
C ASN A 121 7.34 -7.58 -7.45
N TYR A 122 6.61 -7.77 -6.35
CA TYR A 122 6.91 -7.14 -5.07
C TYR A 122 8.28 -7.55 -4.51
N ASP A 123 8.67 -8.81 -4.71
CA ASP A 123 9.90 -9.40 -4.18
C ASP A 123 11.14 -9.19 -5.07
N LYS A 124 10.98 -8.54 -6.23
CA LYS A 124 12.13 -8.23 -7.10
C LYS A 124 13.11 -7.32 -6.38
N PRO A 125 14.43 -7.57 -6.49
CA PRO A 125 15.44 -6.62 -6.06
C PRO A 125 15.18 -5.27 -6.72
N LYS A 126 15.16 -4.22 -5.89
CA LYS A 126 15.07 -2.83 -6.38
C LYS A 126 16.32 -2.55 -7.23
N GLN A 127 16.14 -2.09 -8.48
CA GLN A 127 17.24 -1.69 -9.37
C GLN A 127 17.88 -0.38 -8.92
#